data_AF-A0A1R4GL22-F1
#
_entry.id   AF-A0A1R4GL22-F1
#
_cell.length_a   1.000
_cell.length_b   1.000
_cell.length_c   1.000
_cell.angle_alpha   90.00
_cell.angle_beta   90.00
_cell.angle_gamma   90.00
#
_symmetry.space_group_name_H-M   'P 1'
#
loop_
_entity.id
_entity.type
_entity.pdbx_description
1 polymer ?
#
loop_
_entity_poly.entity_id
_entity_poly.type
_entity_poly.pdbx_seq_one_letter_code
_entity_poly.pdbx_strand_id
1 'polypeptide(L)'
;MSDEAESLSDDFDSKKNAAELEAGGAAIAKALLRAEMAKRRLTYESLAALMWDFGIEENERNLRNKLSRGSFSAAWFFSVMMMMEVKSLDFSHAYDSVSDALSA
;
A
#
# COMPACT_ATOMS: atom_id res chain seq x y z
N MET A 1 -29.63 21.70 32.42
CA MET A 1 -28.86 20.46 32.63
C MET A 1 -29.16 19.50 31.49
N SER A 2 -28.79 19.85 30.26
CA SER A 2 -29.11 19.03 29.08
C SER A 2 -28.20 19.25 27.86
N ASP A 3 -27.12 20.04 27.95
CA ASP A 3 -26.34 20.45 26.76
C ASP A 3 -24.95 19.76 26.65
N GLU A 4 -24.76 18.58 27.27
CA GLU A 4 -23.45 17.91 27.31
C GLU A 4 -23.38 16.57 26.57
N ALA A 5 -24.46 16.14 25.89
CA ALA A 5 -24.50 14.81 25.25
C ALA A 5 -24.18 14.78 23.75
N GLU A 6 -24.06 15.94 23.08
CA GLU A 6 -24.05 15.98 21.60
C GLU A 6 -22.65 16.13 20.97
N SER A 7 -21.57 16.27 21.75
CA SER A 7 -20.22 16.49 21.21
C SER A 7 -19.37 15.22 21.05
N LEU A 8 -19.91 14.02 21.26
CA LEU A 8 -19.13 12.76 21.24
C LEU A 8 -19.26 11.95 19.94
N SER A 9 -20.13 12.34 19.00
CA SER A 9 -20.40 11.58 17.76
C SER A 9 -19.49 11.95 16.58
N ASP A 10 -19.02 13.20 16.49
CA ASP A 10 -18.25 13.68 15.32
C ASP A 10 -16.81 13.14 15.26
N ASP A 11 -16.19 12.90 16.42
CA ASP A 11 -14.80 12.40 16.51
C ASP A 11 -14.64 10.94 16.03
N PHE A 12 -15.72 10.14 16.11
CA PHE A 12 -15.69 8.73 15.73
C PHE A 12 -15.80 8.55 14.21
N ASP A 13 -16.65 9.34 13.56
CA ASP A 13 -16.89 9.27 12.11
C ASP A 13 -15.68 9.80 11.31
N SER A 14 -15.02 10.86 11.81
CA SER A 14 -13.81 11.37 11.17
C SER A 14 -12.61 10.41 11.24
N LYS A 15 -12.48 9.61 12.29
CA LYS A 15 -11.38 8.62 12.39
C LYS A 15 -11.63 7.39 11.52
N LYS A 16 -12.90 7.01 11.36
CA LYS A 16 -13.31 5.90 10.48
C LYS A 16 -12.93 6.21 9.03
N ASN A 17 -13.19 7.42 8.55
CA ASN A 17 -12.86 7.82 7.17
C ASN A 17 -11.34 7.78 6.89
N ALA A 18 -10.50 8.15 7.86
CA ALA A 18 -9.06 8.24 7.65
C ALA A 18 -8.44 6.84 7.60
N ALA A 19 -8.94 5.93 8.45
CA ALA A 19 -8.53 4.53 8.42
C ALA A 19 -8.96 3.83 7.12
N GLU A 20 -10.15 4.11 6.62
CA GLU A 20 -10.64 3.57 5.35
C GLU A 20 -9.85 4.11 4.14
N LEU A 21 -9.57 5.42 4.14
CA LEU A 21 -8.75 6.05 3.10
C LEU A 21 -7.33 5.45 3.08
N GLU A 22 -6.72 5.29 4.24
CA GLU A 22 -5.40 4.68 4.38
C GLU A 22 -5.41 3.21 3.95
N ALA A 23 -6.47 2.46 4.29
CA ALA A 23 -6.63 1.08 3.84
C ALA A 23 -6.75 0.98 2.30
N GLY A 24 -7.47 1.92 1.68
CA GLY A 24 -7.55 2.06 0.22
C GLY A 24 -6.19 2.35 -0.40
N GLY A 25 -5.43 3.31 0.17
CA GLY A 25 -4.07 3.61 -0.25
C GLY A 25 -3.14 2.40 -0.16
N ALA A 26 -3.19 1.65 0.95
CA ALA A 26 -2.44 0.41 1.12
C ALA A 26 -2.84 -0.66 0.09
N ALA A 27 -4.12 -0.78 -0.27
CA ALA A 27 -4.58 -1.70 -1.32
C ALA A 27 -4.01 -1.35 -2.69
N ILE A 28 -4.06 -0.06 -3.07
CA ILE A 28 -3.47 0.45 -4.32
C ILE A 28 -1.97 0.17 -4.37
N ALA A 29 -1.23 0.54 -3.32
CA ALA A 29 0.23 0.38 -3.29
C ALA A 29 0.64 -1.10 -3.48
N LYS A 30 -0.09 -2.03 -2.86
CA LYS A 30 0.10 -3.48 -3.05
C LYS A 30 -0.16 -3.92 -4.48
N ALA A 31 -1.25 -3.44 -5.08
CA ALA A 31 -1.63 -3.81 -6.45
C ALA A 31 -0.58 -3.31 -7.45
N LEU A 32 -0.15 -2.06 -7.32
CA LEU A 32 0.89 -1.47 -8.17
C LEU A 32 2.21 -2.25 -8.08
N LEU A 33 2.67 -2.56 -6.86
CA LEU A 33 3.92 -3.30 -6.70
C LEU A 33 3.85 -4.68 -7.34
N ARG A 34 2.74 -5.41 -7.15
CA ARG A 34 2.53 -6.71 -7.79
C ARG A 34 2.43 -6.61 -9.31
N ALA A 35 1.78 -5.58 -9.83
CA ALA A 35 1.68 -5.36 -11.27
C ALA A 35 3.08 -5.11 -11.88
N GLU A 36 3.91 -4.29 -11.24
CA GLU A 36 5.27 -4.03 -11.71
C GLU A 36 6.19 -5.25 -11.59
N MET A 37 6.03 -6.08 -10.55
CA MET A 37 6.69 -7.40 -10.47
C MET A 37 6.26 -8.30 -11.62
N ALA A 38 4.95 -8.40 -11.89
CA ALA A 38 4.41 -9.25 -12.94
C ALA A 38 4.90 -8.83 -14.34
N LYS A 39 4.92 -7.52 -14.65
CA LYS A 39 5.48 -6.97 -15.89
C LYS A 39 6.93 -7.39 -16.12
N ARG A 40 7.71 -7.53 -15.04
CA ARG A 40 9.13 -7.92 -15.05
C ARG A 40 9.37 -9.41 -14.81
N ARG A 41 8.30 -10.20 -14.65
CA ARG A 41 8.36 -11.63 -14.34
C ARG A 41 9.15 -11.94 -13.06
N LEU A 42 9.10 -11.03 -12.08
CA LEU A 42 9.77 -11.21 -10.78
C LEU A 42 8.88 -12.02 -9.83
N THR A 43 9.48 -12.98 -9.15
CA THR A 43 8.92 -13.64 -7.97
C THR A 43 9.30 -12.85 -6.72
N TYR A 44 8.71 -13.19 -5.55
CA TYR A 44 9.16 -12.61 -4.28
C TYR A 44 10.61 -12.99 -3.96
N GLU A 45 11.04 -14.19 -4.36
CA GLU A 45 12.41 -14.64 -4.17
C GLU A 45 13.39 -13.83 -5.02
N SER A 46 13.07 -13.61 -6.30
CA SER A 46 13.92 -12.79 -7.18
C SER A 46 13.92 -11.32 -6.78
N LEU A 47 12.81 -10.79 -6.26
CA LEU A 47 12.77 -9.43 -5.71
C LEU A 47 13.60 -9.33 -4.43
N ALA A 48 13.56 -10.32 -3.54
CA ALA A 48 14.43 -10.34 -2.37
C ALA A 48 15.92 -10.40 -2.77
N ALA A 49 16.27 -11.22 -3.77
CA ALA A 49 17.63 -11.25 -4.32
C ALA A 49 18.04 -9.90 -4.94
N LEU A 50 17.15 -9.25 -5.70
CA LEU A 50 17.39 -7.91 -6.22
C LEU A 50 17.64 -6.89 -5.11
N MET A 51 16.89 -6.96 -4.01
CA MET A 51 17.10 -6.07 -2.86
C MET A 51 18.48 -6.25 -2.20
N TRP A 52 19.01 -7.48 -2.21
CA TRP A 52 20.36 -7.78 -1.72
C TRP A 52 21.45 -7.10 -2.55
N ASP A 53 21.28 -7.01 -3.87
CA ASP A 53 22.24 -6.31 -4.75
C ASP A 53 22.39 -4.82 -4.39
N PHE A 54 21.39 -4.24 -3.70
CA PHE A 54 21.39 -2.87 -3.19
C PHE A 54 21.68 -2.79 -1.68
N GLY A 55 22.15 -3.87 -1.06
CA GLY A 55 22.50 -3.92 0.37
C GLY A 55 21.30 -3.99 1.32
N ILE A 56 20.11 -4.33 0.82
CA ILE A 56 18.93 -4.55 1.65
C ILE A 56 18.75 -6.05 1.86
N GLU A 57 19.16 -6.53 3.03
CA GLU A 57 18.98 -7.92 3.42
C GLU A 57 17.50 -8.19 3.69
N GLU A 58 16.87 -8.90 2.77
CA GLU A 58 15.50 -9.36 2.93
C GLU A 58 15.34 -10.80 2.45
N ASN A 59 14.33 -11.51 2.97
CA ASN A 59 13.96 -12.84 2.49
C ASN A 59 12.52 -12.87 1.95
N GLU A 60 12.22 -13.88 1.14
CA GLU A 60 10.92 -14.03 0.47
C GLU A 60 9.74 -13.96 1.44
N ARG A 61 9.84 -14.64 2.59
CA ARG A 61 8.77 -14.72 3.59
C ARG A 61 8.48 -13.36 4.19
N ASN A 62 9.51 -12.62 4.59
CA ASN A 62 9.38 -11.29 5.16
C ASN A 62 8.84 -10.30 4.14
N LEU A 63 9.35 -10.34 2.91
CA LEU A 63 8.89 -9.49 1.82
C LEU A 63 7.41 -9.72 1.51
N ARG A 64 6.99 -10.98 1.39
CA ARG A 64 5.59 -11.37 1.20
C ARG A 64 4.70 -10.87 2.34
N ASN A 65 5.16 -11.00 3.59
CA ASN A 65 4.42 -10.54 4.76
C ASN A 65 4.29 -9.02 4.81
N LYS A 66 5.38 -8.29 4.55
CA LYS A 66 5.42 -6.83 4.50
C LYS A 66 4.49 -6.30 3.42
N LEU A 67 4.59 -6.87 2.23
CA LEU A 67 3.72 -6.52 1.10
C LEU A 67 2.26 -6.90 1.36
N SER A 68 1.97 -8.07 1.95
CA SER A 68 0.60 -8.48 2.25
C SER A 68 -0.11 -7.51 3.22
N ARG A 69 0.60 -7.09 4.27
CA ARG A 69 0.10 -6.10 5.24
C ARG A 69 -0.14 -4.74 4.60
N GLY A 70 0.68 -4.33 3.64
CA GLY A 70 0.52 -3.07 2.89
C GLY A 70 0.92 -1.81 3.66
N SER A 71 1.31 -1.94 4.93
CA SER A 71 1.77 -0.86 5.80
C SER A 71 3.28 -0.60 5.68
N PHE A 72 3.77 -0.47 4.44
CA PHE A 72 5.15 -0.05 4.18
C PHE A 72 5.21 1.45 3.92
N SER A 73 6.35 2.09 4.22
CA SER A 73 6.53 3.51 3.95
C SER A 73 6.57 3.79 2.45
N ALA A 74 6.18 5.01 2.06
CA ALA A 74 6.34 5.49 0.70
C ALA A 74 7.80 5.41 0.23
N ALA A 75 8.76 5.72 1.11
CA ALA A 75 10.19 5.60 0.81
C ALA A 75 10.57 4.17 0.43
N TRP A 76 10.14 3.17 1.21
CA TRP A 76 10.40 1.77 0.90
C TRP A 76 9.77 1.35 -0.44
N PHE A 77 8.53 1.77 -0.68
CA PHE A 77 7.85 1.52 -1.95
C PHE A 77 8.65 2.08 -3.14
N PHE A 78 9.05 3.34 -3.08
CA PHE A 78 9.82 3.96 -4.16
C PHE A 78 11.22 3.35 -4.32
N SER A 79 11.88 2.92 -3.23
CA SER A 79 13.14 2.18 -3.32
C SER A 79 12.97 0.90 -4.14
N VAL A 80 11.92 0.12 -3.86
CA VAL A 80 11.61 -1.10 -4.64
C VAL A 80 11.30 -0.77 -6.10
N MET A 81 10.56 0.31 -6.36
CA MET A 81 10.29 0.78 -7.73
C MET A 81 11.57 1.14 -8.48
N MET A 82 12.50 1.84 -7.82
CA MET A 82 13.80 2.21 -8.41
C MET A 82 14.68 1.00 -8.69
N MET A 83 14.74 0.03 -7.77
CA MET A 83 15.50 -1.23 -7.97
C MET A 83 14.95 -2.02 -9.17
N MET A 84 13.63 -2.01 -9.36
CA MET A 84 12.98 -2.60 -10.53
C MET A 84 13.06 -1.69 -11.78
N GLU A 85 13.67 -0.51 -11.71
CA GLU A 85 13.71 0.46 -12.82
C GLU A 85 12.32 0.87 -13.36
N VAL A 86 11.36 1.04 -12.46
CA VAL A 86 10.02 1.54 -12.82
C VAL A 86 10.11 3.04 -13.12
N LYS A 87 9.64 3.43 -14.31
CA LYS A 87 9.66 4.83 -14.78
C LYS A 87 8.32 5.55 -14.65
N SER A 88 7.23 4.79 -14.58
CA SER A 88 5.87 5.32 -14.52
C SER A 88 4.97 4.34 -13.79
N LEU A 89 4.04 4.86 -13.00
CA LEU A 89 3.00 4.08 -12.33
C LEU A 89 1.67 4.36 -13.01
N ASP A 90 0.91 3.29 -13.27
CA ASP A 90 -0.40 3.37 -13.88
C ASP A 90 -1.49 3.15 -12.82
N PHE A 91 -2.24 4.22 -12.54
CA PHE A 91 -3.32 4.22 -11.54
C PHE A 91 -4.70 3.95 -12.15
N SER A 92 -4.81 3.80 -13.47
CA SER A 92 -6.10 3.69 -14.17
C SER A 92 -7.01 2.60 -13.61
N HIS A 93 -6.44 1.44 -13.25
CA HIS A 93 -7.20 0.31 -12.72
C HIS A 93 -7.21 0.25 -11.19
N ALA A 94 -6.36 1.05 -10.53
CA ALA A 94 -6.24 1.05 -9.07
C ALA A 94 -7.28 1.98 -8.42
N TYR A 95 -7.70 3.03 -9.13
CA TYR A 95 -8.63 4.05 -8.65
C TYR A 95 -10.06 3.54 -8.47
N ASP A 96 -10.52 2.64 -9.35
CA ASP A 96 -11.88 2.08 -9.31
C ASP A 96 -12.16 1.43 -7.95
N SER A 97 -11.20 0.68 -7.40
CA SER A 97 -11.33 0.00 -6.12
C SER A 97 -11.46 0.91 -4.90
N VAL A 98 -10.92 2.14 -4.95
CA VAL A 98 -11.05 3.11 -3.86
C VAL A 98 -12.33 3.91 -3.98
N SER A 99 -12.75 4.27 -5.19
CA SER A 99 -14.05 4.91 -5.41
C SER A 99 -15.20 3.99 -5.01
N ASP A 100 -15.10 2.70 -5.32
CA ASP A 100 -16.08 1.69 -4.91
C ASP A 100 -16.11 1.53 -3.38
N ALA A 101 -14.94 1.52 -2.73
CA ALA A 101 -14.85 1.40 -1.27
C ALA A 101 -15.36 2.64 -0.52
N LEU A 102 -15.22 3.85 -1.10
CA LEU A 102 -15.74 5.10 -0.54
C LEU A 102 -17.24 5.30 -0.81
N SER A 103 -17.81 4.56 -1.77
CA SER A 103 -19.23 4.63 -2.13
C SER A 103 -20.10 3.58 -1.41
N ALA A 104 -19.50 2.69 -0.61
CA ALA A 104 -20.14 1.59 0.10
C ALA A 104 -20.30 1.89 1.60
#